data_AF-A0AAJ4Y7J4-F1
#
_entry.id   AF-A0AAJ4Y7J4-F1
#
_cell.length_a   1.000
_cell.length_b   1.000
_cell.length_c   1.000
_cell.angle_alpha   90.00
_cell.angle_beta   90.00
_cell.angle_gamma   90.00
#
_symmetry.space_group_name_H-M   'P 1'
#
loop_
_entity.id
_entity.type
_entity.pdbx_description
1 polymer ?
#
loop_
_entity_poly.entity_id
_entity_poly.type
_entity_poly.pdbx_seq_one_letter_code
_entity_poly.pdbx_strand_id
1 'polypeptide(L)'
;MSRTTRLAGAALVAGLALAVSGCSSSNTATDGAAASPTASTPAPAASAPTSPSPVDHTLTKAALQQALLTSAEVPAGFKASKPDKGEDMFGKADTTMPASCQPIADIGANDAAIRPSAAVDQDYPQPAKASAMIFSRLVSYQAGDAEKAMTALKVAVKSCATYKSKSSDDGSITRVRLAVQQGPALGDDAVTLDATGDVQGHAVTIRLVDIRIGSSMAVFASLDLNAAKVPAVPQLLMAKQVEKLKAAATG
;
A
#
# COMPACT_ATOMS: atom_id res chain seq x y z
N MET A 1 16.36 45.10 -35.56
CA MET A 1 17.75 45.22 -35.10
C MET A 1 18.28 43.82 -34.83
N SER A 2 19.03 43.28 -35.78
CA SER A 2 19.73 42.00 -35.69
C SER A 2 20.99 42.14 -34.84
N ARG A 3 21.32 41.14 -34.00
CA ARG A 3 22.70 40.67 -33.79
C ARG A 3 22.74 39.17 -33.51
N THR A 4 23.16 38.47 -34.54
CA THR A 4 23.67 37.10 -34.61
C THR A 4 25.11 37.07 -34.08
N THR A 5 25.52 36.00 -33.37
CA THR A 5 26.84 35.36 -33.61
C THR A 5 26.86 33.92 -33.05
N ARG A 6 27.38 33.01 -33.87
CA ARG A 6 27.60 31.57 -33.66
C ARG A 6 29.05 31.30 -33.23
N LEU A 7 29.34 30.09 -32.74
CA LEU A 7 30.50 29.19 -33.04
C LEU A 7 30.43 28.01 -32.03
N ALA A 8 30.05 26.77 -32.37
CA ALA A 8 30.69 25.73 -33.19
C ALA A 8 31.92 25.06 -32.53
N GLY A 9 31.83 23.76 -32.28
CA GLY A 9 32.94 22.86 -31.93
C GLY A 9 32.47 21.40 -31.93
N ALA A 10 32.91 20.64 -32.93
CA ALA A 10 32.58 19.23 -33.18
C ALA A 10 33.79 18.33 -32.87
N ALA A 11 33.55 17.08 -32.48
CA ALA A 11 34.49 15.97 -32.70
C ALA A 11 33.75 14.62 -32.72
N LEU A 12 33.82 13.93 -33.86
CA LEU A 12 33.46 12.52 -34.07
C LEU A 12 34.59 11.60 -33.58
N VAL A 13 34.26 10.38 -33.09
CA VAL A 13 34.99 9.14 -33.42
C VAL A 13 34.01 7.96 -33.41
N ALA A 14 34.13 7.11 -34.44
CA ALA A 14 33.31 5.94 -34.76
C ALA A 14 34.04 4.61 -34.48
N GLY A 15 33.29 3.50 -34.47
CA GLY A 15 33.78 2.13 -34.71
C GLY A 15 33.59 1.17 -33.54
N LEU A 16 33.38 -0.14 -33.71
CA LEU A 16 32.97 -0.99 -34.83
C LEU A 16 32.61 -2.37 -34.20
N ALA A 17 31.80 -3.16 -34.90
CA ALA A 17 31.21 -4.45 -34.51
C ALA A 17 32.19 -5.58 -34.11
N LEU A 18 31.68 -6.66 -33.49
CA LEU A 18 31.87 -8.08 -33.89
C LEU A 18 31.11 -9.04 -32.94
N ALA A 19 30.86 -10.26 -33.43
CA ALA A 19 29.76 -11.15 -33.10
C ALA A 19 30.19 -12.54 -32.55
N VAL A 20 29.18 -13.28 -32.03
CA VAL A 20 28.99 -14.76 -32.07
C VAL A 20 29.75 -15.71 -31.10
N SER A 21 29.00 -16.76 -30.72
CA SER A 21 29.33 -18.09 -30.13
C SER A 21 29.55 -18.13 -28.60
N GLY A 22 29.01 -19.04 -27.79
CA GLY A 22 28.34 -20.33 -28.01
C GLY A 22 29.05 -21.40 -27.16
N CYS A 23 28.39 -21.99 -26.15
CA CYS A 23 28.79 -23.31 -25.62
C CYS A 23 27.64 -23.94 -24.83
N SER A 24 26.91 -24.84 -25.48
CA SER A 24 26.08 -25.86 -24.84
C SER A 24 26.98 -27.05 -24.57
N SER A 25 27.10 -27.49 -23.32
CA SER A 25 27.85 -28.70 -22.96
C SER A 25 26.88 -29.87 -22.83
N SER A 26 26.78 -30.66 -23.90
CA SER A 26 26.20 -32.00 -23.91
C SER A 26 27.33 -33.01 -23.81
N ASN A 27 27.52 -33.64 -22.65
CA ASN A 27 28.42 -34.78 -22.49
C ASN A 27 27.60 -36.07 -22.40
N THR A 28 27.63 -36.86 -23.46
CA THR A 28 27.28 -38.29 -23.43
C THR A 28 28.51 -39.10 -23.83
N ALA A 29 28.97 -39.95 -22.91
CA ALA A 29 29.79 -41.12 -23.21
C ALA A 29 29.41 -42.24 -22.23
N THR A 30 28.72 -43.23 -22.80
CA THR A 30 28.77 -44.70 -22.62
C THR A 30 30.10 -45.24 -22.06
N ASP A 31 30.25 -46.38 -21.38
CA ASP A 31 29.50 -47.63 -21.18
C ASP A 31 30.07 -48.34 -19.93
N GLY A 32 29.35 -49.30 -19.30
CA GLY A 32 30.02 -50.35 -18.52
C GLY A 32 29.29 -51.00 -17.33
N ALA A 33 28.33 -51.88 -17.63
CA ALA A 33 28.03 -53.18 -16.99
C ALA A 33 27.75 -53.33 -15.46
N ALA A 34 26.50 -53.78 -15.22
CA ALA A 34 26.04 -54.89 -14.35
C ALA A 34 26.20 -54.82 -12.81
N ALA A 35 25.07 -54.68 -12.08
CA ALA A 35 24.36 -55.81 -11.44
C ALA A 35 23.31 -55.36 -10.39
N SER A 36 22.14 -55.99 -10.49
CA SER A 36 21.11 -56.27 -9.45
C SER A 36 20.14 -55.17 -8.96
N PRO A 37 18.82 -55.48 -8.88
CA PRO A 37 17.78 -54.54 -8.53
C PRO A 37 17.50 -54.56 -7.02
N THR A 38 17.59 -53.42 -6.36
CA THR A 38 17.01 -53.25 -5.02
C THR A 38 15.89 -52.23 -5.11
N ALA A 39 14.66 -52.75 -5.03
CA ALA A 39 13.45 -51.96 -4.90
C ALA A 39 13.59 -50.95 -3.76
N SER A 40 13.59 -49.66 -4.08
CA SER A 40 13.38 -48.59 -3.13
C SER A 40 12.13 -47.85 -3.52
N THR A 41 11.05 -48.18 -2.82
CA THR A 41 9.78 -47.48 -2.84
C THR A 41 10.01 -45.98 -2.65
N PRO A 42 9.56 -45.09 -3.56
CA PRO A 42 9.55 -43.67 -3.29
C PRO A 42 8.54 -43.40 -2.17
N ALA A 43 9.04 -42.96 -1.01
CA ALA A 43 8.18 -42.36 0.00
C ALA A 43 7.46 -41.15 -0.63
N PRO A 44 6.15 -40.96 -0.41
CA PRO A 44 5.46 -39.77 -0.89
C PRO A 44 6.13 -38.54 -0.28
N ALA A 45 6.68 -37.68 -1.14
CA ALA A 45 7.11 -36.35 -0.72
C ALA A 45 5.88 -35.66 -0.12
N ALA A 46 5.95 -35.37 1.18
CA ALA A 46 4.95 -34.56 1.85
C ALA A 46 4.91 -33.20 1.15
N SER A 47 3.83 -32.95 0.41
CA SER A 47 3.54 -31.64 -0.15
C SER A 47 3.55 -30.64 1.00
N ALA A 48 4.54 -29.73 0.97
CA ALA A 48 4.49 -28.54 1.81
C ALA A 48 3.16 -27.83 1.56
N PRO A 49 2.51 -27.26 2.58
CA PRO A 49 1.26 -26.55 2.38
C PRO A 49 1.54 -25.38 1.45
N THR A 50 0.97 -25.45 0.24
CA THR A 50 0.94 -24.33 -0.69
C THR A 50 0.23 -23.20 0.02
N SER A 51 0.96 -22.13 0.36
CA SER A 51 0.33 -20.88 0.78
C SER A 51 -0.68 -20.50 -0.31
N PRO A 52 -1.95 -20.19 0.03
CA PRO A 52 -2.92 -19.80 -0.98
C PRO A 52 -2.36 -18.60 -1.75
N SER A 53 -2.33 -18.72 -3.08
CA SER A 53 -1.94 -17.62 -3.95
C SER A 53 -2.77 -16.38 -3.63
N PRO A 54 -2.19 -15.17 -3.72
CA PRO A 54 -2.95 -13.93 -3.54
C PRO A 54 -4.19 -13.94 -4.43
N VAL A 55 -5.32 -13.58 -3.84
CA VAL A 55 -6.59 -13.52 -4.54
C VAL A 55 -6.59 -12.24 -5.36
N ASP A 56 -6.13 -12.34 -6.61
CA ASP A 56 -5.97 -11.21 -7.54
C ASP A 56 -7.26 -10.85 -8.29
N HIS A 57 -8.37 -10.81 -7.56
CA HIS A 57 -9.65 -10.35 -8.11
C HIS A 57 -9.84 -8.85 -7.86
N THR A 58 -9.99 -8.07 -8.93
CA THR A 58 -10.37 -6.65 -8.84
C THR A 58 -11.83 -6.53 -8.39
N LEU A 59 -12.04 -6.03 -7.17
CA LEU A 59 -13.36 -5.84 -6.59
C LEU A 59 -14.09 -4.64 -7.20
N THR A 60 -15.38 -4.82 -7.44
CA THR A 60 -16.27 -3.71 -7.80
C THR A 60 -16.57 -2.83 -6.58
N LYS A 61 -17.03 -1.59 -6.83
CA LYS A 61 -17.51 -0.71 -5.74
C LYS A 61 -18.62 -1.37 -4.91
N ALA A 62 -19.52 -2.12 -5.54
CA ALA A 62 -20.60 -2.80 -4.83
C ALA A 62 -20.07 -3.91 -3.90
N ALA A 63 -19.08 -4.68 -4.34
CA ALA A 63 -18.41 -5.68 -3.51
C ALA A 63 -17.69 -5.03 -2.32
N LEU A 64 -16.99 -3.91 -2.54
CA LEU A 64 -16.38 -3.14 -1.46
C LEU A 64 -17.42 -2.60 -0.46
N GLN A 65 -18.58 -2.13 -0.93
CA GLN A 65 -19.68 -1.69 -0.04
C GLN A 65 -20.22 -2.82 0.82
N GLN A 66 -20.33 -4.04 0.28
CA GLN A 66 -20.74 -5.22 1.04
C GLN A 66 -19.67 -5.66 2.05
N ALA A 67 -18.39 -5.37 1.76
CA ALA A 67 -17.27 -5.64 2.64
C ALA A 67 -17.12 -4.62 3.80
N LEU A 68 -17.85 -3.50 3.80
CA LEU A 68 -17.86 -2.56 4.93
C LEU A 68 -18.38 -3.22 6.20
N LEU A 69 -17.88 -2.79 7.36
CA LEU A 69 -18.35 -3.26 8.65
C LEU A 69 -19.73 -2.66 8.96
N THR A 70 -20.59 -3.46 9.55
CA THR A 70 -21.84 -3.02 10.17
C THR A 70 -21.60 -2.60 11.62
N SER A 71 -22.54 -1.85 12.20
CA SER A 71 -22.44 -1.44 13.62
C SER A 71 -22.45 -2.62 14.60
N ALA A 72 -22.83 -3.83 14.18
CA ALA A 72 -22.76 -5.04 15.00
C ALA A 72 -21.38 -5.72 14.95
N GLU A 73 -20.56 -5.41 13.94
CA GLU A 73 -19.25 -6.02 13.70
C GLU A 73 -18.10 -5.14 14.24
N VAL A 74 -18.36 -3.89 14.60
CA VAL A 74 -17.37 -2.98 15.18
C VAL A 74 -17.23 -3.19 16.70
N PRO A 75 -16.08 -2.86 17.30
CA PRO A 75 -15.87 -3.01 18.74
C PRO A 75 -16.88 -2.23 19.58
N ALA A 76 -17.13 -2.69 20.81
CA ALA A 76 -18.06 -2.03 21.72
C ALA A 76 -17.69 -0.54 21.92
N GLY A 77 -18.71 0.32 21.88
CA GLY A 77 -18.56 1.77 21.98
C GLY A 77 -18.32 2.50 20.66
N PHE A 78 -18.04 1.77 19.57
CA PHE A 78 -17.98 2.33 18.22
C PHE A 78 -19.31 2.16 17.49
N LYS A 79 -19.53 2.99 16.48
CA LYS A 79 -20.54 2.79 15.43
C LYS A 79 -19.85 2.70 14.09
N ALA A 80 -20.60 2.30 13.06
CA ALA A 80 -20.16 2.35 11.68
C ALA A 80 -21.12 3.26 10.90
N SER A 81 -20.58 4.29 10.24
CA SER A 81 -21.35 5.25 9.44
C SER A 81 -20.64 5.54 8.13
N LYS A 82 -21.37 6.11 7.17
CA LYS A 82 -20.73 6.72 6.00
C LYS A 82 -20.14 8.07 6.42
N PRO A 83 -19.05 8.54 5.80
CA PRO A 83 -18.58 9.90 6.00
C PRO A 83 -19.65 10.90 5.59
N ASP A 84 -19.67 12.04 6.27
CA ASP A 84 -20.50 13.16 5.86
C ASP A 84 -20.01 13.74 4.53
N LYS A 85 -20.91 14.42 3.81
CA LYS A 85 -20.58 14.96 2.50
C LYS A 85 -19.49 16.01 2.60
N GLY A 86 -18.37 15.78 1.92
CA GLY A 86 -17.23 16.70 1.89
C GLY A 86 -16.17 16.42 2.96
N GLU A 87 -16.29 15.33 3.73
CA GLU A 87 -15.31 14.90 4.72
C GLU A 87 -14.55 13.64 4.24
N ASP A 88 -13.93 13.71 3.05
CA ASP A 88 -13.21 12.57 2.48
C ASP A 88 -11.72 12.54 2.88
N MET A 89 -11.43 11.99 4.06
CA MET A 89 -10.06 11.86 4.62
C MET A 89 -9.01 11.29 3.64
N PHE A 90 -9.43 10.49 2.66
CA PHE A 90 -8.56 9.77 1.74
C PHE A 90 -8.84 10.06 0.26
N GLY A 91 -9.78 10.96 -0.04
CA GLY A 91 -10.32 11.08 -1.40
C GLY A 91 -9.32 11.63 -2.41
N LYS A 92 -8.46 12.55 -1.97
CA LYS A 92 -7.43 13.23 -2.76
C LYS A 92 -6.08 13.15 -2.06
N ALA A 93 -5.02 13.01 -2.85
CA ALA A 93 -3.66 13.05 -2.35
C ALA A 93 -3.18 14.48 -2.21
N ASP A 94 -2.58 14.79 -1.06
CA ASP A 94 -1.72 15.95 -0.91
C ASP A 94 -0.51 15.88 -1.85
N THR A 95 0.02 17.04 -2.23
CA THR A 95 1.31 17.09 -2.96
C THR A 95 2.47 17.14 -1.97
N THR A 96 3.38 16.18 -2.04
CA THR A 96 4.54 16.10 -1.15
C THR A 96 5.81 16.70 -1.77
N MET A 97 6.70 17.21 -0.93
CA MET A 97 7.99 17.75 -1.31
C MET A 97 9.07 17.22 -0.35
N PRO A 98 10.11 16.52 -0.84
CA PRO A 98 10.36 16.18 -2.24
C PRO A 98 9.35 15.16 -2.81
N ALA A 99 9.21 15.12 -4.13
CA ALA A 99 8.28 14.22 -4.82
C ALA A 99 8.56 12.71 -4.56
N SER A 100 9.76 12.36 -4.09
CA SER A 100 10.06 11.00 -3.64
C SER A 100 9.22 10.54 -2.44
N CYS A 101 8.59 11.48 -1.71
CA CYS A 101 7.69 11.18 -0.59
C CYS A 101 6.23 11.03 -1.02
N GLN A 102 5.92 11.23 -2.30
CA GLN A 102 4.55 11.21 -2.82
C GLN A 102 3.81 9.89 -2.57
N PRO A 103 4.46 8.71 -2.60
CA PRO A 103 3.78 7.46 -2.27
C PRO A 103 3.14 7.40 -0.88
N ILE A 104 3.53 8.28 0.05
CA ILE A 104 2.90 8.37 1.38
C ILE A 104 1.50 9.00 1.29
N ALA A 105 1.33 10.03 0.46
CA ALA A 105 0.04 10.70 0.28
C ALA A 105 -0.85 10.00 -0.76
N ASP A 106 -0.23 9.28 -1.71
CA ASP A 106 -0.94 8.59 -2.79
C ASP A 106 -1.68 7.33 -2.33
N ILE A 107 -1.31 6.73 -1.19
CA ILE A 107 -1.83 5.41 -0.83
C ILE A 107 -3.36 5.43 -0.65
N GLY A 108 -4.08 4.75 -1.55
CA GLY A 108 -5.54 4.70 -1.57
C GLY A 108 -6.25 5.92 -2.17
N ALA A 109 -5.55 7.01 -2.50
CA ALA A 109 -6.14 8.22 -3.05
C ALA A 109 -6.66 8.03 -4.47
N ASN A 110 -7.75 8.72 -4.85
CA ASN A 110 -8.37 8.56 -6.17
C ASN A 110 -7.53 9.13 -7.31
N ASP A 111 -6.72 10.16 -7.03
CA ASP A 111 -5.91 10.89 -8.00
C ASP A 111 -4.43 10.49 -8.01
N ALA A 112 -4.06 9.51 -7.18
CA ALA A 112 -2.72 8.93 -7.06
C ALA A 112 -2.09 8.51 -8.39
N ALA A 113 -0.76 8.34 -8.42
CA ALA A 113 -0.08 7.81 -9.61
C ALA A 113 -0.53 6.38 -9.94
N ILE A 114 -0.71 5.54 -8.92
CA ILE A 114 -1.30 4.20 -9.01
C ILE A 114 -2.73 4.31 -8.48
N ARG A 115 -3.72 4.34 -9.37
CA ARG A 115 -5.11 4.65 -8.99
C ARG A 115 -5.91 3.41 -8.61
N PRO A 116 -6.70 3.48 -7.53
CA PRO A 116 -7.76 2.52 -7.30
C PRO A 116 -8.77 2.50 -8.46
N SER A 117 -9.26 1.31 -8.81
CA SER A 117 -10.39 1.11 -9.72
C SER A 117 -11.73 1.35 -9.03
N ALA A 118 -11.78 1.15 -7.71
CA ALA A 118 -12.94 1.43 -6.87
C ALA A 118 -12.49 1.76 -5.45
N ALA A 119 -13.29 2.60 -4.77
CA ALA A 119 -13.09 2.96 -3.37
C ALA A 119 -14.42 3.17 -2.64
N VAL A 120 -14.42 2.89 -1.34
CA VAL A 120 -15.48 3.21 -0.39
C VAL A 120 -14.87 3.62 0.94
N ASP A 121 -15.48 4.61 1.59
CA ASP A 121 -15.01 5.16 2.86
C ASP A 121 -16.05 4.85 3.96
N GLN A 122 -15.56 4.74 5.20
CA GLN A 122 -16.40 4.48 6.38
C GLN A 122 -15.78 5.10 7.64
N ASP A 123 -16.65 5.67 8.47
CA ASP A 123 -16.29 6.28 9.73
C ASP A 123 -16.66 5.38 10.90
N TYR A 124 -15.85 5.47 11.96
CA TYR A 124 -16.09 4.78 13.21
C TYR A 124 -16.14 5.76 14.38
N PRO A 125 -17.24 6.54 14.51
CA PRO A 125 -17.38 7.45 15.62
C PRO A 125 -17.48 6.67 16.94
N GLN A 126 -16.83 7.22 17.97
CA GLN A 126 -16.92 6.76 19.35
C GLN A 126 -17.59 7.85 20.20
N PRO A 127 -18.91 7.79 20.45
CA PRO A 127 -19.63 8.88 21.11
C PRO A 127 -19.07 9.30 22.47
N ALA A 128 -18.49 8.35 23.23
CA ALA A 128 -17.85 8.61 24.51
C ALA A 128 -16.49 9.34 24.40
N LYS A 129 -15.94 9.48 23.19
CA LYS A 129 -14.66 10.12 22.89
C LYS A 129 -14.74 10.91 21.57
N ALA A 130 -15.59 11.93 21.54
CA ALA A 130 -15.89 12.67 20.31
C ALA A 130 -14.67 13.32 19.62
N SER A 131 -13.56 13.58 20.34
CA SER A 131 -12.33 14.11 19.75
C SER A 131 -11.47 13.05 19.06
N ALA A 132 -11.67 11.77 19.39
CA ALA A 132 -10.98 10.65 18.79
C ALA A 132 -11.78 10.14 17.58
N MET A 133 -11.16 10.19 16.42
CA MET A 133 -11.78 9.79 15.17
C MET A 133 -11.00 8.64 14.55
N ILE A 134 -11.73 7.69 13.98
CA ILE A 134 -11.18 6.58 13.23
C ILE A 134 -11.94 6.49 11.92
N PHE A 135 -11.20 6.41 10.83
CA PHE A 135 -11.70 6.33 9.47
C PHE A 135 -11.12 5.09 8.82
N SER A 136 -11.86 4.51 7.86
CA SER A 136 -11.29 3.56 6.92
C SER A 136 -11.67 3.89 5.50
N ARG A 137 -10.85 3.38 4.60
CA ARG A 137 -11.14 3.28 3.19
C ARG A 137 -10.78 1.89 2.70
N LEU A 138 -11.71 1.29 1.98
CA LEU A 138 -11.42 0.08 1.21
C LEU A 138 -11.22 0.48 -0.23
N VAL A 139 -10.11 0.06 -0.80
CA VAL A 139 -9.77 0.29 -2.20
C VAL A 139 -9.56 -1.03 -2.92
N SER A 140 -9.91 -1.05 -4.19
CA SER A 140 -9.50 -2.09 -5.12
C SER A 140 -8.65 -1.51 -6.23
N TYR A 141 -7.66 -2.28 -6.65
CA TYR A 141 -6.73 -1.95 -7.71
C TYR A 141 -6.84 -2.99 -8.83
N GLN A 142 -6.27 -2.67 -9.98
CA GLN A 142 -6.00 -3.70 -10.99
C GLN A 142 -4.97 -4.70 -10.45
N ALA A 143 -4.93 -5.89 -11.07
CA ALA A 143 -4.01 -6.95 -10.68
C ALA A 143 -2.56 -6.45 -10.56
N GLY A 144 -1.95 -6.70 -9.40
CA GLY A 144 -0.58 -6.29 -9.06
C GLY A 144 -0.39 -4.81 -8.70
N ASP A 145 -1.35 -3.92 -8.96
CA ASP A 145 -1.17 -2.48 -8.66
C ASP A 145 -1.25 -2.18 -7.16
N ALA A 146 -2.01 -2.97 -6.39
CA ALA A 146 -2.00 -2.88 -4.92
C ALA A 146 -0.60 -3.20 -4.33
N GLU A 147 0.08 -4.22 -4.87
CA GLU A 147 1.43 -4.59 -4.47
C GLU A 147 2.45 -3.50 -4.84
N LYS A 148 2.34 -2.92 -6.03
CA LYS A 148 3.19 -1.80 -6.45
C LYS A 148 2.99 -0.57 -5.57
N ALA A 149 1.74 -0.22 -5.24
CA ALA A 149 1.43 0.91 -4.37
C ALA A 149 2.03 0.72 -2.97
N MET A 150 1.83 -0.46 -2.37
CA MET A 150 2.40 -0.81 -1.07
C MET A 150 3.94 -0.84 -1.10
N THR A 151 4.54 -1.31 -2.19
CA THR A 151 6.00 -1.30 -2.37
C THR A 151 6.55 0.12 -2.45
N ALA A 152 5.88 0.99 -3.22
CA ALA A 152 6.26 2.40 -3.33
C ALA A 152 6.15 3.12 -1.98
N LEU A 153 5.07 2.87 -1.21
CA LEU A 153 4.91 3.37 0.16
C LEU A 153 6.08 2.93 1.05
N LYS A 154 6.39 1.63 1.08
CA LYS A 154 7.50 1.06 1.87
C LYS A 154 8.85 1.65 1.52
N VAL A 155 9.09 2.00 0.26
CA VAL A 155 10.31 2.69 -0.17
C VAL A 155 10.30 4.14 0.34
N ALA A 156 9.22 4.88 0.13
CA ALA A 156 9.11 6.28 0.53
C ALA A 156 9.30 6.47 2.05
N VAL A 157 8.64 5.67 2.88
CA VAL A 157 8.70 5.79 4.35
C VAL A 157 10.11 5.55 4.91
N LYS A 158 10.98 4.81 4.21
CA LYS A 158 12.39 4.62 4.61
C LYS A 158 13.23 5.88 4.44
N SER A 159 12.91 6.71 3.45
CA SER A 159 13.66 7.92 3.12
C SER A 159 13.02 9.23 3.59
N CYS A 160 11.73 9.22 3.93
CA CYS A 160 10.94 10.43 4.16
C CYS A 160 10.60 10.66 5.63
N ALA A 161 11.60 10.62 6.53
CA ALA A 161 11.38 10.90 7.95
C ALA A 161 10.78 12.30 8.22
N THR A 162 11.01 13.25 7.32
CA THR A 162 10.35 14.57 7.31
C THR A 162 10.18 15.05 5.88
N TYR A 163 9.02 15.63 5.56
CA TYR A 163 8.72 16.21 4.25
C TYR A 163 7.76 17.39 4.38
N LYS A 164 7.53 18.15 3.31
CA LYS A 164 6.43 19.13 3.26
C LYS A 164 5.26 18.52 2.52
N SER A 165 4.05 18.65 3.05
CA SER A 165 2.79 18.28 2.41
C SER A 165 2.05 19.56 2.04
N LYS A 166 1.59 19.67 0.81
CA LYS A 166 0.69 20.74 0.36
C LYS A 166 -0.71 20.16 0.25
N SER A 167 -1.63 20.68 1.07
CA SER A 167 -3.02 20.23 1.11
C SER A 167 -3.69 20.32 -0.27
N SER A 168 -4.44 19.28 -0.65
CA SER A 168 -5.30 19.31 -1.84
C SER A 168 -6.50 20.26 -1.70
N ASP A 169 -6.88 20.59 -0.48
CA ASP A 169 -8.16 21.24 -0.19
C ASP A 169 -8.02 22.76 -0.15
N ASP A 170 -7.02 23.25 0.59
CA ASP A 170 -6.79 24.69 0.78
C ASP A 170 -5.41 25.16 0.26
N GLY A 171 -4.55 24.24 -0.18
CA GLY A 171 -3.21 24.55 -0.67
C GLY A 171 -2.20 24.96 0.41
N SER A 172 -2.57 24.86 1.69
CA SER A 172 -1.66 25.11 2.82
C SER A 172 -0.48 24.15 2.80
N ILE A 173 0.67 24.59 3.33
CA ILE A 173 1.89 23.77 3.36
C ILE A 173 2.25 23.45 4.80
N THR A 174 2.25 22.17 5.12
CA THR A 174 2.58 21.65 6.45
C THR A 174 3.87 20.85 6.40
N ARG A 175 4.75 21.04 7.38
CA ARG A 175 5.90 20.14 7.56
C ARG A 175 5.42 18.90 8.31
N VAL A 176 5.55 17.73 7.71
CA VAL A 176 5.16 16.45 8.27
C VAL A 176 6.40 15.71 8.77
N ARG A 177 6.34 15.14 9.98
CA ARG A 177 7.32 14.20 10.52
C ARG A 177 6.71 12.81 10.55
N LEU A 178 7.46 11.81 10.09
CA LEU A 178 7.01 10.42 10.09
C LEU A 178 7.72 9.60 11.16
N ALA A 179 6.94 8.73 11.81
CA ALA A 179 7.46 7.66 12.65
C ALA A 179 6.81 6.33 12.24
N VAL A 180 7.60 5.44 11.63
CA VAL A 180 7.15 4.08 11.29
C VAL A 180 6.96 3.29 12.58
N GLN A 181 5.82 2.61 12.68
CA GLN A 181 5.45 1.77 13.82
C GLN A 181 5.49 0.29 13.42
N GLN A 182 5.42 -0.58 14.43
CA GLN A 182 5.16 -1.99 14.16
C GLN A 182 3.75 -2.16 13.58
N GLY A 183 3.67 -2.70 12.36
CA GLY A 183 2.40 -2.97 11.69
C GLY A 183 1.70 -4.21 12.22
N PRO A 184 0.37 -4.34 11.99
CA PRO A 184 -0.36 -5.54 12.34
C PRO A 184 0.08 -6.75 11.51
N ALA A 185 0.06 -7.94 12.10
CA ALA A 185 0.24 -9.20 11.37
C ALA A 185 -1.07 -9.61 10.66
N LEU A 186 -1.54 -8.75 9.74
CA LEU A 186 -2.79 -8.90 9.00
C LEU A 186 -2.56 -8.68 7.51
N GLY A 187 -3.41 -9.29 6.68
CA GLY A 187 -3.30 -9.20 5.23
C GLY A 187 -2.11 -9.96 4.66
N ASP A 188 -1.72 -9.61 3.43
CA ASP A 188 -0.52 -10.11 2.77
C ASP A 188 0.71 -9.29 3.19
N ASP A 189 0.52 -7.97 3.37
CA ASP A 189 1.47 -7.08 4.01
C ASP A 189 0.76 -5.86 4.63
N ALA A 190 1.45 -5.22 5.59
CA ALA A 190 0.95 -4.04 6.26
C ALA A 190 2.06 -3.03 6.57
N VAL A 191 1.70 -1.75 6.59
CA VAL A 191 2.51 -0.62 7.05
C VAL A 191 1.72 0.15 8.10
N THR A 192 2.40 0.62 9.14
CA THR A 192 1.82 1.56 10.10
C THR A 192 2.78 2.71 10.31
N LEU A 193 2.26 3.92 10.25
CA LEU A 193 3.04 5.13 10.44
C LEU A 193 2.24 6.18 11.20
N ASP A 194 2.95 6.97 11.99
CA ASP A 194 2.43 8.19 12.59
C ASP A 194 2.97 9.37 11.78
N ALA A 195 2.06 10.19 11.26
CA ALA A 195 2.34 11.43 10.56
C ALA A 195 1.95 12.62 11.44
N THR A 196 2.94 13.38 11.89
CA THR A 196 2.73 14.56 12.74
C THR A 196 2.97 15.83 11.93
N GLY A 197 1.96 16.69 11.86
CA GLY A 197 2.03 18.02 11.25
C GLY A 197 1.61 19.12 12.23
N ASP A 198 1.97 20.36 11.92
CA ASP A 198 1.47 21.53 12.65
C ASP A 198 0.24 22.10 11.94
N VAL A 199 -0.90 22.11 12.62
CA VAL A 199 -2.15 22.72 12.14
C VAL A 199 -2.50 23.86 13.10
N GLN A 200 -2.52 25.09 12.58
CA GLN A 200 -2.85 26.29 13.36
C GLN A 200 -2.04 26.45 14.67
N GLY A 201 -0.77 26.04 14.65
CA GLY A 201 0.12 26.14 15.82
C GLY A 201 0.01 24.98 16.81
N HIS A 202 -0.77 23.95 16.50
CA HIS A 202 -0.89 22.72 17.28
C HIS A 202 -0.35 21.52 16.51
N ALA A 203 0.45 20.69 17.17
CA ALA A 203 0.91 19.43 16.61
C ALA A 203 -0.26 18.43 16.58
N VAL A 204 -0.66 18.02 15.39
CA VAL A 204 -1.67 16.99 15.15
C VAL A 204 -0.97 15.76 14.61
N THR A 205 -1.22 14.60 15.23
CA THR A 205 -0.68 13.32 14.76
C THR A 205 -1.81 12.44 14.24
N ILE A 206 -1.67 11.99 13.00
CA ILE A 206 -2.53 11.01 12.37
C ILE A 206 -1.76 9.69 12.31
N ARG A 207 -2.38 8.61 12.75
CA ARG A 207 -1.87 7.25 12.57
C ARG A 207 -2.53 6.67 11.34
N LEU A 208 -1.71 6.20 10.40
CA LEU A 208 -2.14 5.47 9.23
C LEU A 208 -1.80 3.98 9.39
N VAL A 209 -2.74 3.11 9.05
CA VAL A 209 -2.52 1.67 8.96
C VAL A 209 -2.99 1.19 7.59
N ASP A 210 -2.03 0.80 6.75
CA ASP A 210 -2.27 0.31 5.40
C ASP A 210 -2.11 -1.20 5.39
N ILE A 211 -3.14 -1.94 4.98
CA ILE A 211 -3.14 -3.40 4.92
C ILE A 211 -3.53 -3.83 3.52
N ARG A 212 -2.68 -4.60 2.82
CA ARG A 212 -3.00 -5.17 1.52
C ARG A 212 -3.59 -6.56 1.65
N ILE A 213 -4.55 -6.86 0.78
CA ILE A 213 -5.21 -8.14 0.64
C ILE A 213 -5.39 -8.39 -0.86
N GLY A 214 -4.51 -9.20 -1.47
CA GLY A 214 -4.48 -9.43 -2.91
C GLY A 214 -4.37 -8.11 -3.69
N SER A 215 -5.34 -7.88 -4.57
CA SER A 215 -5.51 -6.65 -5.37
C SER A 215 -6.30 -5.55 -4.66
N SER A 216 -6.56 -5.66 -3.36
CA SER A 216 -7.28 -4.67 -2.55
C SER A 216 -6.48 -4.20 -1.35
N MET A 217 -6.88 -3.08 -0.75
CA MET A 217 -6.32 -2.60 0.51
C MET A 217 -7.42 -2.10 1.45
N ALA A 218 -7.18 -2.26 2.75
CA ALA A 218 -7.84 -1.49 3.80
C ALA A 218 -6.85 -0.46 4.35
N VAL A 219 -7.20 0.81 4.20
CA VAL A 219 -6.45 1.94 4.75
C VAL A 219 -7.24 2.45 5.96
N PHE A 220 -6.60 2.58 7.11
CA PHE A 220 -7.19 3.18 8.30
C PHE A 220 -6.44 4.45 8.67
N ALA A 221 -7.18 5.43 9.16
CA ALA A 221 -6.62 6.61 9.80
C ALA A 221 -7.22 6.75 11.20
N SER A 222 -6.41 7.14 12.17
CA SER A 222 -6.90 7.56 13.48
C SER A 222 -6.20 8.82 13.94
N LEU A 223 -6.96 9.70 14.59
CA LEU A 223 -6.42 10.91 15.20
C LEU A 223 -7.26 11.30 16.42
N ASP A 224 -6.68 12.07 17.32
CA ASP A 224 -7.42 12.69 18.42
C ASP A 224 -6.95 14.14 18.55
N LEU A 225 -7.88 15.08 18.35
CA LEU A 225 -7.59 16.51 18.35
C LEU A 225 -7.22 17.05 19.74
N ASN A 226 -7.54 16.31 20.81
CA ASN A 226 -7.33 16.73 22.19
C ASN A 226 -6.27 15.90 22.92
N ALA A 227 -5.73 14.85 22.31
CA ALA A 227 -4.79 13.96 22.97
C ALA A 227 -3.34 14.22 22.56
N ALA A 228 -2.43 14.14 23.54
CA ALA A 228 -1.00 14.16 23.29
C ALA A 228 -0.49 12.91 22.56
N LYS A 229 -1.30 11.83 22.52
CA LYS A 229 -0.98 10.58 21.83
C LYS A 229 -2.11 10.21 20.88
N VAL A 230 -1.73 9.84 19.66
CA VAL A 230 -2.66 9.33 18.67
C VAL A 230 -3.30 8.02 19.15
N PRO A 231 -4.63 7.85 19.06
CA PRO A 231 -5.29 6.60 19.43
C PRO A 231 -4.89 5.50 18.45
N ALA A 232 -4.71 4.28 18.94
CA ALA A 232 -4.51 3.13 18.07
C ALA A 232 -5.85 2.73 17.41
N VAL A 233 -5.78 2.28 16.15
CA VAL A 233 -6.91 1.60 15.51
C VAL A 233 -7.13 0.24 16.21
N PRO A 234 -8.34 -0.09 16.69
CA PRO A 234 -8.58 -1.36 17.38
C PRO A 234 -8.23 -2.57 16.52
N GLN A 235 -7.45 -3.51 17.06
CA GLN A 235 -7.05 -4.75 16.36
C GLN A 235 -8.25 -5.55 15.85
N LEU A 236 -9.32 -5.64 16.65
CA LEU A 236 -10.55 -6.36 16.27
C LEU A 236 -11.22 -5.73 15.05
N LEU A 237 -11.22 -4.40 14.96
CA LEU A 237 -11.78 -3.67 13.82
C LEU A 237 -10.98 -3.98 12.55
N MET A 238 -9.64 -3.88 12.60
CA MET A 238 -8.79 -4.21 11.46
C MET A 238 -8.93 -5.67 11.03
N ALA A 239 -8.92 -6.61 11.99
CA ALA A 239 -9.04 -8.03 11.70
C ALA A 239 -10.38 -8.37 11.02
N LYS A 240 -11.49 -7.81 11.51
CA LYS A 240 -12.81 -8.00 10.89
C LYS A 240 -12.89 -7.41 9.50
N GLN A 241 -12.31 -6.23 9.27
CA GLN A 241 -12.30 -5.62 7.95
C GLN A 241 -11.49 -6.45 6.93
N VAL A 242 -10.35 -6.99 7.37
CA VAL A 242 -9.52 -7.89 6.55
C VAL A 242 -10.26 -9.18 6.22
N GLU A 243 -10.99 -9.76 7.17
CA GLU A 243 -11.83 -10.94 6.95
C GLU A 243 -12.89 -10.69 5.85
N LYS A 244 -13.62 -9.57 5.93
CA LYS A 244 -14.63 -9.23 4.91
C LYS A 244 -14.04 -8.97 3.53
N LEU A 245 -12.89 -8.31 3.46
CA LEU A 245 -12.21 -8.10 2.18
C LEU A 245 -11.70 -9.40 1.57
N LYS A 246 -11.14 -10.31 2.38
CA LYS A 246 -10.74 -11.65 1.91
C LYS A 246 -11.93 -12.42 1.36
N ALA A 247 -13.04 -12.43 2.10
CA ALA A 247 -14.27 -13.10 1.66
C ALA A 247 -14.80 -12.53 0.34
N ALA A 248 -14.79 -11.19 0.19
CA ALA A 248 -15.21 -10.52 -1.04
C ALA A 248 -14.30 -10.83 -2.23
N ALA A 249 -13.00 -11.05 -2.02
CA ALA A 249 -12.06 -11.40 -3.09
C ALA A 249 -12.23 -12.85 -3.58
N THR A 250 -12.72 -13.75 -2.72
CA THR A 250 -12.86 -15.19 -3.03
C THR A 250 -14.24 -15.61 -3.54
N GLY A 251 -15.25 -14.73 -3.46
CA GLY A 251 -16.63 -15.01 -3.85
C GLY A 251 -16.93 -14.59 -5.28
#